data_AF-A0A4U5UZC5-F1
#
_entry.id   AF-A0A4U5UZC5-F1
#
_cell.length_a   1.000
_cell.length_b   1.000
_cell.length_c   1.000
_cell.angle_alpha   90.00
_cell.angle_beta   90.00
_cell.angle_gamma   90.00
#
_symmetry.space_group_name_H-M   'P 1'
#
loop_
_entity.id
_entity.type
_entity.pdbx_description
1 polymer ?
#
loop_
_entity_poly.entity_id
_entity_poly.type
_entity_poly.pdbx_seq_one_letter_code
_entity_poly.pdbx_strand_id
1 'polypeptide(L)'
;MSLSVQFGALRTRELRELLEDEDKIHHIIRRSEKVQRLQRATDRMLLSNQKLAKVCLSQKPTFRDAKLLLAMKYKELEKVRSIIQAKQEQLERHSMHYVQWRLLKKINHAEEDCELLFQRFVEAKTPLADFLDSFLSSRKLQHISLFLLKKLQEIMELRSTQNLSELHAQHFSAGFPEQILPVCSLPTAVVVPACSMHPPFLLPFATHGQCLQHLPFCHDYNESLRAGGVHGRGHKWPARSVRLQPLKAQQKRHQHTPQ
;
A
#
# COMPACT_ATOMS: atom_id res chain seq x y z
N MET A 1 3.74 60.73 4.79
CA MET A 1 3.95 61.86 3.85
C MET A 1 4.50 61.27 2.56
N SER A 2 3.84 61.50 1.42
CA SER A 2 4.36 61.05 0.12
C SER A 2 5.67 61.79 -0.19
N LEU A 3 6.66 61.10 -0.75
CA LEU A 3 7.94 61.71 -1.16
C LEU A 3 7.70 62.93 -2.07
N SER A 4 6.65 62.90 -2.89
CA SER A 4 6.25 64.03 -3.75
C SER A 4 5.90 65.30 -2.96
N VAL A 5 5.29 65.16 -1.78
CA VAL A 5 4.95 66.30 -0.90
C VAL A 5 6.21 66.83 -0.21
N GLN A 6 7.15 65.93 0.12
CA GLN A 6 8.42 66.29 0.75
C GLN A 6 9.36 67.02 -0.22
N PHE A 7 9.42 66.60 -1.48
CA PHE A 7 10.22 67.28 -2.51
C PHE A 7 9.57 68.57 -3.02
N GLY A 8 8.23 68.67 -3.02
CA GLY A 8 7.53 69.89 -3.40
C GLY A 8 7.72 71.08 -2.45
N ALA A 9 8.21 70.84 -1.23
CA ALA A 9 8.48 71.89 -0.24
C ALA A 9 9.91 72.47 -0.32
N LEU A 10 10.79 71.91 -1.15
CA LEU A 10 12.20 72.32 -1.27
C LEU A 10 12.39 73.37 -2.37
N ARG A 11 13.31 74.31 -2.17
CA ARG A 11 13.67 75.33 -3.17
C ARG A 11 14.58 74.74 -4.24
N THR A 12 14.65 75.37 -5.42
CA THR A 12 15.45 74.88 -6.57
C THR A 12 16.93 74.70 -6.26
N ARG A 13 17.50 75.50 -5.34
CA ARG A 13 18.88 75.34 -4.90
C ARG A 13 19.06 74.08 -4.03
N GLU A 14 18.17 73.85 -3.08
CA GLU A 14 18.17 72.69 -2.18
C GLU A 14 17.93 71.38 -2.95
N LEU A 15 17.12 71.44 -4.02
CA LEU A 15 16.88 70.29 -4.88
C LEU A 15 18.13 69.93 -5.72
N ARG A 16 18.93 70.92 -6.15
CA ARG A 16 20.21 70.67 -6.83
C ARG A 16 21.26 70.10 -5.88
N GLU A 17 21.38 70.66 -4.68
CA GLU A 17 22.27 70.14 -3.64
C GLU A 17 21.88 68.71 -3.20
N LEU A 18 20.59 68.37 -3.23
CA LEU A 18 20.12 67.01 -3.02
C LEU A 18 20.43 66.08 -4.19
N LEU A 19 20.30 66.56 -5.43
CA LEU A 19 20.59 65.79 -6.65
C LEU A 19 22.07 65.41 -6.75
N GLU A 20 22.96 66.24 -6.21
CA GLU A 20 24.40 65.98 -6.14
C GLU A 20 24.79 65.03 -4.99
N ASP A 21 23.88 64.74 -4.06
CA ASP A 21 24.12 63.90 -2.87
C ASP A 21 23.26 62.63 -2.89
N GLU A 22 23.81 61.60 -3.53
CA GLU A 22 23.18 60.27 -3.67
C GLU A 22 22.90 59.61 -2.31
N ASP A 23 23.73 59.84 -1.30
CA ASP A 23 23.53 59.27 0.04
C ASP A 23 22.30 59.86 0.73
N LYS A 24 22.09 61.18 0.60
CA LYS A 24 20.86 61.83 1.06
C LYS A 24 19.62 61.32 0.32
N ILE A 25 19.72 61.12 -1.01
CA ILE A 25 18.63 60.53 -1.80
C ILE A 25 18.30 59.11 -1.32
N HIS A 26 19.32 58.25 -1.19
CA HIS A 26 19.15 56.88 -0.70
C HIS A 26 18.55 56.82 0.71
N HIS A 27 18.95 57.74 1.59
CA HIS A 27 18.40 57.85 2.93
C HIS A 27 16.92 58.24 2.93
N ILE A 28 16.51 59.20 2.11
CA ILE A 28 15.11 59.60 1.93
C ILE A 28 14.29 58.43 1.35
N ILE A 29 14.82 57.73 0.35
CA ILE A 29 14.18 56.55 -0.26
C ILE A 29 14.01 55.43 0.77
N ARG A 30 15.03 55.12 1.58
CA ARG A 30 14.96 54.11 2.64
C ARG A 30 13.93 54.48 3.71
N ARG A 31 13.76 55.76 3.98
CA ARG A 31 12.75 56.30 4.90
C ARG A 31 11.35 56.38 4.29
N SER A 32 11.21 56.17 2.99
CA SER A 32 9.91 56.19 2.33
C SER A 32 9.01 55.06 2.84
N GLU A 33 7.72 55.36 2.95
CA GLU A 33 6.73 54.40 3.45
C GLU A 33 6.64 53.14 2.58
N LYS A 34 6.83 53.27 1.25
CA LYS A 34 6.83 52.13 0.32
C LYS A 34 7.98 51.17 0.63
N VAL A 35 9.21 51.69 0.77
CA VAL A 35 10.39 50.86 1.07
C VAL A 35 10.32 50.28 2.48
N GLN A 36 9.86 51.05 3.47
CA GLN A 36 9.67 50.53 4.83
C GLN A 36 8.60 49.44 4.90
N ARG A 37 7.48 49.57 4.16
CA ARG A 37 6.45 48.52 4.10
C ARG A 37 6.99 47.23 3.50
N LEU A 38 7.76 47.34 2.41
CA LEU A 38 8.43 46.18 1.80
C LEU A 38 9.44 45.56 2.75
N GLN A 39 10.28 46.36 3.42
CA GLN A 39 11.25 45.85 4.39
C GLN A 39 10.55 45.08 5.52
N ARG A 40 9.50 45.64 6.12
CA ARG A 40 8.72 44.95 7.15
C ARG A 40 8.07 43.68 6.63
N ALA A 41 7.62 43.66 5.36
CA ALA A 41 7.06 42.46 4.74
C ALA A 41 8.13 41.37 4.56
N THR A 42 9.32 41.74 4.10
CA THR A 42 10.48 40.84 3.99
C THR A 42 10.87 40.29 5.35
N ASP A 43 10.97 41.14 6.38
CA ASP A 43 11.32 40.71 7.73
C ASP A 43 10.28 39.74 8.32
N ARG A 44 8.98 40.02 8.12
CA ARG A 44 7.91 39.10 8.52
C ARG A 44 8.03 37.75 7.81
N MET A 45 8.28 37.76 6.50
CA MET A 45 8.45 36.54 5.73
C MET A 45 9.69 35.76 6.17
N LEU A 46 10.81 36.44 6.42
CA LEU A 46 12.06 35.83 6.86
C LEU A 46 11.88 35.19 8.24
N LEU A 47 11.25 35.88 9.19
CA LEU A 47 10.94 35.34 10.51
C LEU A 47 10.02 34.13 10.42
N SER A 48 8.99 34.19 9.58
CA SER A 48 8.09 33.05 9.34
C SER A 48 8.83 31.86 8.74
N ASN A 49 9.63 32.08 7.70
CA ASN A 49 10.44 31.04 7.08
C ASN A 49 11.43 30.42 8.05
N GLN A 50 12.10 31.23 8.88
CA GLN A 50 13.03 30.76 9.89
C GLN A 50 12.33 29.89 10.94
N LYS A 51 11.15 30.28 11.41
CA LYS A 51 10.34 29.48 12.33
C LYS A 51 9.96 28.14 11.71
N LEU A 52 9.47 28.16 10.47
CA LEU A 52 9.09 26.95 9.74
C LEU A 52 10.30 26.04 9.51
N ALA A 53 11.44 26.59 9.08
CA ALA A 53 12.66 25.85 8.87
C ALA A 53 13.14 25.17 10.16
N LYS A 54 13.10 25.88 11.30
CA LYS A 54 13.44 25.29 12.61
C LYS A 54 12.55 24.10 12.96
N VAL A 55 11.23 24.22 12.77
CA VAL A 55 10.27 23.13 13.02
C VAL A 55 10.48 21.97 12.05
N CYS A 56 10.65 22.24 10.75
CA CYS A 56 10.90 21.20 9.76
C CYS A 56 12.22 20.46 10.06
N LEU A 57 13.27 21.18 10.48
CA LEU A 57 14.55 20.57 10.85
C LEU A 57 14.45 19.73 12.13
N SER A 58 13.69 20.18 13.14
CA SER A 58 13.50 19.40 14.37
C SER A 58 12.65 18.14 14.17
N GLN A 59 11.73 18.15 13.19
CA GLN A 59 10.89 17.00 12.85
C GLN A 59 11.55 16.00 11.88
N LYS A 60 12.61 16.40 11.16
CA LYS A 60 13.35 15.50 10.27
C LYS A 60 13.84 14.20 10.94
N PRO A 61 14.46 14.20 12.13
CA PRO A 61 14.90 12.96 12.78
C PRO A 61 13.73 12.05 13.13
N THR A 62 12.69 12.57 13.78
CA THR A 62 11.52 11.76 14.17
C THR A 62 10.83 11.14 12.96
N PHE A 63 10.75 11.86 11.85
CA PHE A 63 10.21 11.32 10.59
C PHE A 63 11.10 10.23 9.98
N ARG A 64 12.42 10.34 10.10
CA ARG A 64 13.36 9.28 9.66
C ARG A 64 13.19 8.03 10.52
N ASP A 65 13.09 8.20 11.83
CA ASP A 65 12.91 7.08 12.77
C ASP A 65 11.56 6.38 12.55
N ALA A 66 10.48 7.14 12.36
CA ALA A 66 9.17 6.60 12.03
C ALA A 66 9.19 5.82 10.70
N LYS A 67 9.88 6.34 9.67
CA LYS A 67 10.07 5.62 8.40
C LYS A 67 10.85 4.32 8.58
N LEU A 68 11.90 4.33 9.40
CA LEU A 68 12.68 3.14 9.69
C LEU A 68 11.84 2.09 10.43
N LEU A 69 11.11 2.52 11.47
CA LEU A 69 10.21 1.64 12.22
C LEU A 69 9.15 1.04 11.32
N LEU A 70 8.55 1.84 10.44
CA LEU A 70 7.57 1.36 9.47
C LEU A 70 8.17 0.31 8.53
N ALA A 71 9.38 0.55 8.00
CA ALA A 71 10.08 -0.41 7.16
C ALA A 71 10.39 -1.73 7.91
N MET A 72 10.77 -1.65 9.19
CA MET A 72 10.96 -2.82 10.04
C MET A 72 9.66 -3.60 10.21
N LYS A 73 8.53 -2.92 10.47
CA LYS A 73 7.22 -3.55 10.61
C LYS A 73 6.74 -4.21 9.33
N TYR A 74 6.95 -3.60 8.16
CA TYR A 74 6.68 -4.25 6.88
C TYR A 74 7.53 -5.50 6.68
N LYS A 75 8.80 -5.47 7.09
CA LYS A 75 9.68 -6.66 7.01
C LYS A 75 9.22 -7.78 7.96
N GLU A 76 8.75 -7.45 9.15
CA GLU A 76 8.15 -8.41 10.09
C GLU A 76 6.86 -9.02 9.50
N LEU A 77 5.99 -8.18 8.95
CA LEU A 77 4.76 -8.62 8.29
C LEU A 77 5.06 -9.60 7.15
N GLU A 78 6.04 -9.29 6.30
CA GLU A 78 6.39 -10.15 5.17
C GLU A 78 6.92 -11.51 5.64
N LYS A 79 7.70 -11.55 6.72
CA LYS A 79 8.14 -12.82 7.34
C LYS A 79 6.95 -13.65 7.82
N VAL A 80 6.02 -13.03 8.55
CA VAL A 80 4.83 -13.73 9.06
C VAL A 80 3.95 -14.21 7.92
N ARG A 81 3.76 -13.39 6.88
CA ARG A 81 3.04 -13.78 5.67
C ARG A 81 3.68 -15.00 5.00
N SER A 82 4.99 -15.01 4.84
CA SER A 82 5.72 -16.15 4.27
C SER A 82 5.54 -17.41 5.12
N ILE A 83 5.59 -17.30 6.44
CA ILE A 83 5.33 -18.43 7.35
C ILE A 83 3.89 -18.95 7.18
N ILE A 84 2.90 -18.06 7.17
CA ILE A 84 1.49 -18.43 6.99
C ILE A 84 1.30 -19.12 5.65
N GLN A 85 1.87 -18.59 4.57
CA GLN A 85 1.78 -19.19 3.25
C GLN A 85 2.41 -20.59 3.23
N ALA A 86 3.61 -20.75 3.81
CA ALA A 86 4.25 -22.06 3.90
C ALA A 86 3.41 -23.06 4.71
N LYS A 87 2.76 -22.62 5.80
CA LYS A 87 1.84 -23.45 6.59
C LYS A 87 0.57 -23.79 5.81
N GLN A 88 0.01 -22.84 5.06
CA GLN A 88 -1.14 -23.09 4.19
C GLN A 88 -0.80 -24.13 3.13
N GLU A 89 0.35 -24.01 2.45
CA GLU A 89 0.78 -24.99 1.44
C GLU A 89 0.95 -26.40 2.03
N GLN A 90 1.46 -26.51 3.26
CA GLN A 90 1.53 -27.80 3.96
C GLN A 90 0.13 -28.33 4.29
N LEU A 91 -0.78 -27.48 4.77
CA LEU A 91 -2.15 -27.88 5.08
C LEU A 91 -2.92 -28.31 3.84
N GLU A 92 -2.80 -27.58 2.72
CA GLU A 92 -3.41 -27.92 1.44
C GLU A 92 -2.94 -29.29 0.93
N ARG A 93 -1.66 -29.63 1.06
CA ARG A 93 -1.14 -30.96 0.70
C ARG A 93 -1.75 -32.10 1.52
N HIS A 94 -2.25 -31.80 2.71
CA HIS A 94 -2.89 -32.76 3.61
C HIS A 94 -4.41 -32.55 3.71
N SER A 95 -4.97 -31.63 2.93
CA SER A 95 -6.40 -31.35 2.89
C SER A 95 -7.15 -32.55 2.35
N MET A 96 -8.33 -32.84 2.92
CA MET A 96 -9.20 -33.91 2.44
C MET A 96 -9.55 -33.73 0.95
N HIS A 97 -9.74 -32.49 0.50
CA HIS A 97 -9.99 -32.19 -0.91
C HIS A 97 -8.78 -32.50 -1.81
N TYR A 98 -7.56 -32.24 -1.34
CA TYR A 98 -6.35 -32.59 -2.08
C TYR A 98 -6.17 -34.10 -2.19
N VAL A 99 -6.43 -34.83 -1.11
CA VAL A 99 -6.41 -36.31 -1.11
C VAL A 99 -7.47 -36.86 -2.07
N GLN A 100 -8.69 -36.30 -2.05
CA GLN A 100 -9.77 -36.66 -2.97
C GLN A 100 -9.37 -36.44 -4.43
N TRP A 101 -8.82 -35.27 -4.76
CA TRP A 101 -8.32 -34.96 -6.10
C TRP A 101 -7.19 -35.90 -6.53
N ARG A 102 -6.25 -36.22 -5.64
CA ARG A 102 -5.17 -37.19 -5.91
C ARG A 102 -5.72 -38.58 -6.21
N LEU A 103 -6.75 -39.03 -5.49
CA LEU A 103 -7.39 -40.33 -5.73
C LEU A 103 -8.11 -40.37 -7.08
N LEU A 104 -8.89 -39.33 -7.41
CA LEU A 104 -9.55 -39.21 -8.71
C LEU A 104 -8.54 -39.26 -9.87
N LYS A 105 -7.41 -38.56 -9.74
CA LYS A 105 -6.35 -38.61 -10.74
C LYS A 105 -5.78 -40.02 -10.92
N LYS A 106 -5.58 -40.78 -9.84
CA LYS A 106 -5.12 -42.18 -9.92
C LYS A 106 -6.14 -43.09 -10.59
N ILE A 107 -7.42 -42.89 -10.32
CA ILE A 107 -8.51 -43.67 -10.92
C ILE A 107 -8.53 -43.45 -12.43
N ASN A 108 -8.52 -42.20 -12.88
CA ASN A 108 -8.54 -41.87 -14.31
C ASN A 108 -7.30 -42.40 -15.02
N HIS A 109 -6.12 -42.21 -14.43
CA HIS A 109 -4.88 -42.74 -15.00
C HIS A 109 -4.88 -44.27 -15.12
N ALA A 110 -5.38 -44.98 -14.10
CA ALA A 110 -5.50 -46.43 -14.17
C ALA A 110 -6.53 -46.90 -15.21
N GLU A 111 -7.63 -46.17 -15.41
CA GLU A 111 -8.59 -46.46 -16.49
C GLU A 111 -7.95 -46.27 -17.86
N GLU A 112 -7.27 -45.14 -18.09
CA GLU A 112 -6.52 -44.86 -19.32
C GLU A 112 -5.47 -45.95 -19.59
N ASP A 113 -4.71 -46.36 -18.57
CA ASP A 113 -3.73 -47.44 -18.69
C ASP A 113 -4.39 -48.78 -19.05
N CYS A 114 -5.56 -49.08 -18.46
CA CYS A 114 -6.32 -50.28 -18.80
C CYS A 114 -6.80 -50.26 -20.25
N GLU A 115 -7.30 -49.13 -20.74
CA GLU A 115 -7.72 -48.97 -22.13
C GLU A 115 -6.54 -49.15 -23.10
N LEU A 116 -5.37 -48.56 -22.79
CA LEU A 116 -4.16 -48.70 -23.60
C LEU A 116 -3.65 -50.15 -23.62
N LEU A 117 -3.63 -50.82 -22.46
CA LEU A 117 -3.23 -52.23 -22.36
C LEU A 117 -4.20 -53.12 -23.16
N PHE A 118 -5.50 -52.86 -23.06
CA PHE A 118 -6.52 -53.59 -23.82
C PHE A 118 -6.34 -53.41 -25.32
N GLN A 119 -6.14 -52.17 -25.79
CA GLN A 119 -5.90 -51.88 -27.20
C GLN A 119 -4.65 -52.61 -27.72
N ARG A 120 -3.53 -52.56 -26.98
CA ARG A 120 -2.29 -53.24 -27.37
C ARG A 120 -2.45 -54.76 -27.46
N PHE A 121 -3.26 -55.34 -26.58
CA PHE A 121 -3.56 -56.76 -26.61
C PHE A 121 -4.41 -57.14 -27.83
N VAL A 122 -5.45 -56.36 -28.15
CA VAL A 122 -6.28 -56.55 -29.36
C VAL A 122 -5.45 -56.43 -30.64
N GLU A 123 -4.48 -55.52 -30.67
CA GLU A 123 -3.53 -55.35 -31.77
C GLU A 123 -2.41 -56.43 -31.79
N ALA A 124 -2.48 -57.45 -30.94
CA ALA A 124 -1.49 -58.52 -30.77
C ALA A 124 -0.06 -58.02 -30.48
N LYS A 125 0.08 -56.82 -29.92
CA LYS A 125 1.39 -56.20 -29.58
C LYS A 125 1.95 -56.67 -28.24
N THR A 126 1.15 -57.36 -27.42
CA THR A 126 1.52 -57.82 -26.08
C THR A 126 1.07 -59.27 -25.90
N PRO A 127 1.92 -60.19 -25.40
CA PRO A 127 1.51 -61.56 -25.12
C PRO A 127 0.51 -61.62 -23.96
N LEU A 128 -0.30 -62.68 -23.91
CA LEU A 128 -1.40 -62.81 -22.95
C LEU A 128 -0.95 -62.72 -21.49
N ALA A 129 0.17 -63.35 -21.14
CA ALA A 129 0.68 -63.35 -19.77
C ALA A 129 1.00 -61.92 -19.28
N ASP A 130 1.80 -61.17 -20.06
CA ASP A 130 2.20 -59.80 -19.74
C ASP A 130 1.00 -58.83 -19.70
N PHE A 131 0.03 -59.04 -20.60
CA PHE A 131 -1.23 -58.30 -20.59
C PHE A 131 -1.99 -58.54 -19.30
N LEU A 132 -2.21 -59.80 -18.90
CA LEU A 132 -2.96 -60.12 -17.70
C LEU A 132 -2.30 -59.56 -16.44
N ASP A 133 -0.99 -59.69 -16.30
CA ASP A 133 -0.26 -59.16 -15.13
C ASP A 133 -0.38 -57.63 -15.03
N SER A 134 -0.21 -56.93 -16.14
CA SER A 134 -0.29 -55.45 -16.18
C SER A 134 -1.72 -54.94 -16.05
N PHE A 135 -2.68 -55.58 -16.72
CA PHE A 135 -4.08 -55.17 -16.71
C PHE A 135 -4.73 -55.43 -15.36
N LEU A 136 -4.50 -56.62 -14.77
CA LEU A 136 -5.06 -56.95 -13.46
C LEU A 136 -4.45 -56.07 -12.36
N SER A 137 -3.15 -55.74 -12.45
CA SER A 137 -2.53 -54.82 -11.50
C SER A 137 -3.09 -53.39 -11.61
N SER A 138 -3.30 -52.87 -12.83
CA SER A 138 -3.93 -51.56 -13.04
C SER A 138 -5.40 -51.54 -12.59
N ARG A 139 -6.20 -52.55 -12.95
CA ARG A 139 -7.59 -52.71 -12.47
C ARG A 139 -7.67 -52.81 -10.95
N LYS A 140 -6.76 -53.57 -10.32
CA LYS A 140 -6.67 -53.65 -8.86
C LYS A 140 -6.39 -52.27 -8.24
N LEU A 141 -5.44 -51.51 -8.78
CA LEU A 141 -5.14 -50.16 -8.32
C LEU A 141 -6.35 -49.23 -8.44
N GLN A 142 -7.08 -49.32 -9.56
CA GLN A 142 -8.29 -48.55 -9.79
C GLN A 142 -9.38 -48.86 -8.77
N HIS A 143 -9.70 -50.15 -8.57
CA HIS A 143 -10.73 -50.58 -7.60
C HIS A 143 -10.38 -50.19 -6.17
N ILE A 144 -9.12 -50.34 -5.76
CA ILE A 144 -8.65 -49.89 -4.44
C ILE A 144 -8.83 -48.36 -4.32
N SER A 145 -8.45 -47.61 -5.35
CA SER A 145 -8.57 -46.15 -5.33
C SER A 145 -10.03 -45.67 -5.28
N LEU A 146 -10.94 -46.35 -5.99
CA LEU A 146 -12.39 -46.12 -5.92
C LEU A 146 -12.94 -46.40 -4.52
N PHE A 147 -12.53 -47.50 -3.89
CA PHE A 147 -12.92 -47.82 -2.53
C PHE A 147 -12.43 -46.77 -1.53
N LEU A 148 -11.16 -46.35 -1.64
CA LEU A 148 -10.59 -45.30 -0.80
C LEU A 148 -11.30 -43.96 -1.00
N LEU A 149 -11.67 -43.62 -2.24
CA LEU A 149 -12.42 -42.40 -2.55
C LEU A 149 -13.81 -42.42 -1.90
N LYS A 150 -14.52 -43.54 -2.02
CA LYS A 150 -15.83 -43.73 -1.37
C LYS A 150 -15.72 -43.60 0.15
N LYS A 151 -14.71 -44.23 0.76
CA LYS A 151 -14.47 -44.12 2.21
C LYS A 151 -14.11 -42.71 2.65
N LEU A 152 -13.32 -41.99 1.86
CA LEU A 152 -13.02 -40.58 2.13
C LEU A 152 -14.30 -39.72 2.07
N GLN A 153 -15.17 -39.97 1.10
CA GLN A 153 -16.44 -39.25 0.97
C GLN A 153 -17.37 -39.52 2.16
N GLU A 154 -17.50 -40.78 2.61
CA GLU A 154 -18.25 -41.14 3.83
C GLU A 154 -17.74 -40.37 5.07
N ILE A 155 -16.42 -40.24 5.23
CA ILE A 155 -15.81 -39.48 6.34
C ILE A 155 -16.11 -37.98 6.23
N MET A 156 -16.06 -37.42 5.01
CA MET A 156 -16.35 -36.00 4.77
C MET A 156 -17.81 -35.65 5.09
N GLU A 157 -18.76 -36.53 4.71
CA GLU A 157 -20.18 -36.40 5.01
C GLU A 157 -20.49 -36.52 6.51
N LEU A 158 -19.78 -37.41 7.22
CA LEU A 158 -19.92 -37.51 8.68
C LEU A 158 -19.41 -36.25 9.40
N ARG A 159 -18.31 -35.67 8.93
CA ARG A 159 -17.79 -34.42 9.50
C ARG A 159 -18.71 -33.23 9.25
N SER A 160 -19.28 -33.12 8.05
CA SER A 160 -20.21 -32.01 7.75
C SER A 160 -21.47 -32.08 8.61
N THR A 161 -22.00 -33.28 8.86
CA THR A 161 -23.18 -33.49 9.72
C THR A 161 -22.89 -33.25 11.20
N GLN A 162 -21.73 -33.69 11.72
CA GLN A 162 -21.32 -33.41 13.11
C GLN A 162 -21.14 -31.91 13.39
N ASN A 163 -20.52 -31.16 12.47
CA ASN A 163 -20.38 -29.70 12.60
C ASN A 163 -21.75 -28.96 12.61
N LEU A 164 -22.77 -29.52 11.94
CA LEU A 164 -24.14 -28.97 11.97
C LEU A 164 -24.89 -29.33 13.27
N SER A 165 -24.66 -30.52 13.82
CA SER A 165 -25.25 -30.94 15.10
C SER A 165 -24.67 -30.19 16.30
N GLU A 166 -23.38 -29.84 16.28
CA GLU A 166 -22.74 -29.04 17.34
C GLU A 166 -23.24 -27.58 17.39
N LEU A 167 -23.57 -26.99 16.23
CA LEU A 167 -24.25 -25.69 16.18
C LEU A 167 -25.70 -25.76 16.71
N HIS A 168 -26.37 -26.91 16.57
CA HIS A 168 -27.72 -27.11 17.07
C HIS A 168 -27.75 -27.42 18.59
N ALA A 169 -26.71 -28.06 19.13
CA ALA A 169 -26.60 -28.36 20.56
C ALA A 169 -26.26 -27.14 21.43
N GLN A 170 -25.68 -26.08 20.86
CA GLN A 170 -25.44 -24.81 21.56
C GLN A 170 -26.68 -23.90 21.63
N HIS A 171 -27.77 -24.22 20.92
CA HIS A 171 -28.96 -23.37 20.82
C HIS A 171 -30.12 -23.79 21.75
N PHE A 172 -29.95 -24.84 22.56
CA PHE A 172 -30.94 -25.32 23.54
C PHE A 172 -30.37 -25.33 24.96
N SER A 173 -29.83 -24.21 25.44
CA SER A 173 -29.73 -23.98 26.89
C SER A 173 -29.68 -22.49 27.20
N ALA A 174 -30.67 -22.07 28.00
CA ALA A 174 -30.81 -20.78 28.69
C ALA A 174 -31.06 -19.53 27.81
N GLY A 175 -32.29 -19.01 27.92
CA GLY A 175 -32.74 -17.83 27.20
C GLY A 175 -32.12 -16.52 27.68
N PHE A 176 -31.66 -15.71 26.72
CA PHE A 176 -31.60 -14.25 26.75
C PHE A 176 -31.61 -13.75 25.29
N PRO A 177 -32.32 -12.64 24.95
CA PRO A 177 -32.39 -12.16 23.58
C PRO A 177 -31.25 -11.16 23.25
N GLU A 178 -30.70 -11.33 22.05
CA GLU A 178 -30.33 -10.28 21.06
C GLU A 178 -29.22 -9.24 21.41
N GLN A 179 -28.16 -8.94 20.62
CA GLN A 179 -27.79 -9.22 19.21
C GLN A 179 -26.25 -9.17 19.06
N ILE A 180 -25.60 -10.26 18.66
CA ILE A 180 -24.42 -10.24 17.77
C ILE A 180 -24.52 -11.47 16.86
N LEU A 181 -24.84 -11.24 15.59
CA LEU A 181 -24.80 -12.23 14.53
C LEU A 181 -23.34 -12.51 14.11
N PRO A 182 -22.91 -13.78 14.00
CA PRO A 182 -21.82 -14.16 13.12
C PRO A 182 -22.41 -14.43 11.72
N VAL A 183 -22.05 -13.57 10.77
CA VAL A 183 -22.18 -13.84 9.34
C VAL A 183 -21.30 -15.04 9.01
N CYS A 184 -21.88 -16.11 8.47
CA CYS A 184 -21.27 -16.95 7.42
C CYS A 184 -22.26 -18.02 6.95
N SER A 185 -23.07 -17.66 5.96
CA SER A 185 -23.69 -18.59 5.04
C SER A 185 -23.75 -17.90 3.70
N LEU A 186 -23.09 -18.46 2.67
CA LEU A 186 -23.64 -18.68 1.32
C LEU A 186 -22.54 -19.19 0.35
N PRO A 187 -22.95 -19.86 -0.75
CA PRO A 187 -22.20 -20.87 -1.47
C PRO A 187 -21.34 -20.30 -2.60
N THR A 188 -20.55 -21.21 -3.17
CA THR A 188 -19.92 -21.17 -4.49
C THR A 188 -20.60 -20.22 -5.49
N ALA A 189 -20.02 -19.05 -5.67
CA ALA A 189 -20.09 -18.28 -6.90
C ALA A 189 -18.70 -17.70 -7.17
N VAL A 190 -18.15 -18.11 -8.30
CA VAL A 190 -16.88 -17.63 -8.85
C VAL A 190 -16.97 -16.13 -9.08
N VAL A 191 -16.33 -15.36 -8.20
CA VAL A 191 -15.78 -14.05 -8.52
C VAL A 191 -14.43 -13.98 -7.84
N VAL A 192 -13.37 -14.10 -8.64
CA VAL A 192 -12.01 -13.81 -8.21
C VAL A 192 -11.98 -12.36 -7.72
N PRO A 193 -11.76 -12.07 -6.42
CA PRO A 193 -11.51 -10.72 -6.00
C PRO A 193 -10.07 -10.43 -6.42
N ALA A 194 -9.92 -9.58 -7.43
CA ALA A 194 -8.64 -8.94 -7.69
C ALA A 194 -8.12 -8.39 -6.36
N CYS A 195 -7.04 -8.99 -5.85
CA CYS A 195 -6.27 -8.46 -4.74
C CYS A 195 -5.78 -7.07 -5.13
N SER A 196 -6.57 -6.04 -4.82
CA SER A 196 -6.11 -4.66 -4.79
C SER A 196 -5.17 -4.53 -3.60
N MET A 197 -3.92 -4.91 -3.84
CA MET A 197 -2.76 -4.58 -3.03
C MET A 197 -2.61 -3.06 -3.02
N HIS A 198 -3.39 -2.36 -2.21
CA HIS A 198 -3.08 -1.02 -1.78
C HIS A 198 -2.73 -1.03 -0.30
N PRO A 199 -1.57 -0.48 0.10
CA PRO A 199 -1.28 -0.27 1.51
C PRO A 199 -2.31 0.71 2.06
N PRO A 200 -2.71 0.59 3.34
CA PRO A 200 -3.62 1.56 3.94
C PRO A 200 -2.93 2.92 3.88
N PHE A 201 -3.48 3.83 3.07
CA PHE A 201 -3.14 5.23 3.11
C PHE A 201 -3.44 5.71 4.53
N LEU A 202 -2.38 6.06 5.26
CA LEU A 202 -2.50 6.62 6.60
C LEU A 202 -3.32 7.90 6.52
N LEU A 203 -4.46 7.91 7.22
CA LEU A 203 -5.20 9.11 7.57
C LEU A 203 -4.24 10.11 8.26
N PRO A 204 -4.28 11.40 7.91
CA PRO A 204 -3.46 12.39 8.60
C PRO A 204 -4.02 12.62 10.00
N PHE A 205 -3.24 12.23 11.01
CA PHE A 205 -3.40 12.78 12.37
C PHE A 205 -3.11 14.28 12.30
N ALA A 206 -4.17 15.09 12.26
CA ALA A 206 -4.12 16.53 12.43
C ALA A 206 -4.87 16.91 13.71
N THR A 207 -4.23 16.70 14.85
CA THR A 207 -4.60 17.33 16.12
C THR A 207 -3.41 18.09 16.68
N HIS A 208 -3.01 19.16 15.97
CA HIS A 208 -2.44 20.34 16.63
C HIS A 208 -2.61 21.60 15.77
N GLY A 209 -3.50 22.48 16.22
CA GLY A 209 -3.40 23.93 16.19
C GLY A 209 -3.02 24.63 14.89
N GLN A 210 -4.04 25.16 14.20
CA GLN A 210 -4.09 26.57 13.76
C GLN A 210 -2.74 27.23 13.41
N CYS A 211 -2.11 26.88 12.28
CA CYS A 211 -0.99 27.68 11.76
C CYS A 211 -0.88 27.68 10.23
N LEU A 212 -1.96 27.40 9.51
CA LEU A 212 -1.98 27.37 8.04
C LEU A 212 -3.21 28.09 7.45
N GLN A 213 -3.57 29.25 8.01
CA GLN A 213 -4.64 30.09 7.45
C GLN A 213 -4.18 31.44 6.88
N HIS A 214 -2.89 31.67 6.68
CA HIS A 214 -2.45 32.91 6.03
C HIS A 214 -1.27 32.66 5.10
N LEU A 215 -1.61 32.24 3.88
CA LEU A 215 -0.74 32.39 2.73
C LEU A 215 -1.37 33.47 1.83
N PRO A 216 -0.95 34.75 1.91
CA PRO A 216 -1.33 35.71 0.90
C PRO A 216 -0.40 35.50 -0.29
N PHE A 217 -0.74 34.56 -1.17
CA PHE A 217 -0.32 34.70 -2.55
C PHE A 217 -1.06 35.93 -3.10
N CYS A 218 -0.29 36.94 -3.49
CA CYS A 218 -0.80 38.18 -4.05
C CYS A 218 -1.73 37.90 -5.23
N HIS A 219 -3.02 38.12 -5.03
CA HIS A 219 -3.94 38.46 -6.09
C HIS A 219 -4.14 39.97 -6.04
N ASP A 220 -3.74 40.68 -7.10
CA ASP A 220 -4.50 41.79 -7.67
C ASP A 220 -3.80 42.30 -8.93
N TYR A 221 -4.41 42.03 -10.09
CA TYR A 221 -4.73 43.03 -11.12
C TYR A 221 -5.93 42.52 -11.94
N ASN A 222 -7.01 43.28 -11.82
CA ASN A 222 -8.24 43.37 -12.64
C ASN A 222 -7.87 43.46 -14.15
N GLU A 223 -8.63 43.12 -15.20
CA GLU A 223 -10.09 43.10 -15.45
C GLU A 223 -10.30 42.57 -16.88
N SER A 224 -11.27 41.67 -17.14
CA SER A 224 -12.13 41.66 -18.34
C SER A 224 -13.00 40.39 -18.41
N LEU A 225 -14.29 40.61 -18.20
CA LEU A 225 -15.38 39.65 -18.35
C LEU A 225 -15.55 39.17 -19.80
N ARG A 226 -15.65 37.86 -20.02
CA ARG A 226 -16.78 37.23 -20.73
C ARG A 226 -16.78 35.69 -20.61
N ALA A 227 -17.85 35.22 -19.95
CA ALA A 227 -18.66 34.02 -20.19
C ALA A 227 -18.02 32.67 -20.60
N GLY A 228 -18.28 31.66 -19.77
CA GLY A 228 -18.72 30.34 -20.25
C GLY A 228 -17.84 29.14 -19.89
N GLY A 229 -18.31 28.32 -18.93
CA GLY A 229 -18.20 26.86 -19.06
C GLY A 229 -17.21 26.09 -18.16
N VAL A 230 -17.77 25.48 -17.11
CA VAL A 230 -17.63 24.08 -16.64
C VAL A 230 -16.24 23.43 -16.38
N HIS A 231 -16.20 22.73 -15.24
CA HIS A 231 -15.27 21.70 -14.75
C HIS A 231 -14.04 22.16 -13.95
N GLY A 232 -14.13 21.91 -12.64
CA GLY A 232 -13.05 22.03 -11.68
C GLY A 232 -11.88 21.12 -12.01
N ARG A 233 -10.71 21.75 -12.18
CA ARG A 233 -9.41 21.06 -12.15
C ARG A 233 -8.75 21.40 -10.82
N GLY A 234 -8.66 20.41 -9.94
CA GLY A 234 -7.84 20.46 -8.74
C GLY A 234 -6.37 20.75 -9.09
N HIS A 235 -5.72 21.53 -8.23
CA HIS A 235 -4.32 21.93 -8.38
C HIS A 235 -3.42 20.70 -8.48
N LYS A 236 -2.78 20.53 -9.65
CA LYS A 236 -1.76 19.51 -9.88
C LYS A 236 -0.49 19.93 -9.15
N TRP A 237 -0.16 19.26 -8.05
CA TRP A 237 1.16 19.35 -7.44
C TRP A 237 2.21 18.76 -8.41
N PRO A 238 3.39 19.38 -8.58
CA PRO A 238 4.45 18.76 -9.37
C PRO A 238 4.94 17.50 -8.66
N ALA A 239 4.64 16.33 -9.23
CA ALA A 239 5.15 15.05 -8.80
C ALA A 239 6.65 14.99 -9.05
N ARG A 240 7.45 15.41 -8.06
CA ARG A 240 8.89 15.18 -8.07
C ARG A 240 9.13 13.77 -7.54
N SER A 241 9.42 12.83 -8.44
CA SER A 241 9.79 11.45 -8.06
C SER A 241 11.05 11.48 -7.20
N VAL A 242 10.90 11.38 -5.88
CA VAL A 242 12.04 11.19 -4.97
C VAL A 242 12.50 9.75 -5.12
N ARG A 243 13.49 9.54 -6.00
CA ARG A 243 14.23 8.28 -6.07
C ARG A 243 14.98 8.13 -4.75
N LEU A 244 14.48 7.25 -3.86
CA LEU A 244 15.19 6.91 -2.62
C LEU A 244 16.55 6.32 -3.01
N GLN A 245 17.64 7.02 -2.68
CA GLN A 245 18.97 6.46 -2.85
C GLN A 245 19.20 5.36 -1.80
N PRO A 246 19.75 4.20 -2.18
CA PRO A 246 20.16 3.18 -1.21
C PRO A 246 21.24 3.75 -0.29
N LEU A 247 21.03 3.67 1.02
CA LEU A 247 22.10 3.90 2.00
C LEU A 247 23.17 2.83 1.79
N LYS A 248 24.32 3.19 1.21
CA LYS A 248 25.51 2.34 1.25
C LYS A 248 26.04 2.33 2.67
N ALA A 249 25.92 1.19 3.35
CA ALA A 249 26.63 0.97 4.60
C ALA A 249 28.14 1.02 4.31
N GLN A 250 28.85 2.01 4.87
CA GLN A 250 30.30 2.00 4.91
C GLN A 250 30.74 0.91 5.89
N GLN A 251 31.09 -0.26 5.34
CA GLN A 251 31.76 -1.31 6.09
C GLN A 251 33.19 -0.82 6.36
N LYS A 252 33.42 -0.35 7.59
CA LYS A 252 34.75 0.05 8.08
C LYS A 252 35.65 -1.18 8.05
N ARG A 253 36.50 -1.26 7.02
CA ARG A 253 37.53 -2.29 6.91
C ARG A 253 38.58 -1.99 7.98
N HIS A 254 38.52 -2.72 9.10
CA HIS A 254 39.63 -2.76 10.04
C HIS A 254 40.84 -3.32 9.30
N GLN A 255 41.83 -2.48 9.04
CA GLN A 255 43.15 -2.94 8.63
C GLN A 255 43.82 -3.50 9.89
N HIS A 256 44.05 -4.80 9.90
CA HIS A 256 44.99 -5.44 10.78
C HIS A 256 46.37 -5.26 10.15
N THR A 257 47.25 -4.49 10.79
CA THR A 257 48.69 -4.44 10.48
C THR A 257 49.37 -5.62 11.16
N PRO A 258 50.21 -6.40 10.47
CA PRO A 258 51.24 -7.20 11.11
C PRO A 258 52.61 -6.54 10.91
N GLN A 259 53.26 -6.20 12.03
CA GLN A 259 54.70 -6.39 12.28
C GLN A 259 54.99 -6.02 13.73
#